data_AF-A0A2W5Q2L5-F1
#
_entry.id   AF-A0A2W5Q2L5-F1
#
_cell.length_a   1.000
_cell.length_b   1.000
_cell.length_c   1.000
_cell.angle_alpha   90.00
_cell.angle_beta   90.00
_cell.angle_gamma   90.00
#
_symmetry.space_group_name_H-M   'P 1'
#
loop_
_entity.id
_entity.type
_entity.pdbx_description
1 polymer ?
#
loop_
_entity_poly.entity_id
_entity_poly.type
_entity_poly.pdbx_seq_one_letter_code
_entity_poly.pdbx_strand_id
1 'polypeptide(L)'
;MSEPHHLSAPLARARLVRDQTSRRLALGDALEAGEGEAIGEAFADVARALGISAISARTGIGETAIFEALADPDHPDLILLRRIARRLLDGEDGPSA
;
A
#
# COMPACT_ATOMS: atom_id res chain seq x y z
N MET A 1 21.21 -13.31 -29.11
CA MET A 1 21.54 -13.77 -27.74
C MET A 1 22.03 -12.57 -26.95
N SER A 2 21.39 -12.33 -25.79
CA SER A 2 21.83 -11.56 -24.60
C SER A 2 22.23 -10.09 -24.82
N GLU A 3 21.76 -9.10 -24.08
CA GLU A 3 21.68 -8.99 -22.62
C GLU A 3 20.33 -8.41 -22.13
N PRO A 4 19.73 -8.94 -21.04
CA PRO A 4 18.68 -8.24 -20.34
C PRO A 4 19.32 -7.16 -19.46
N HIS A 5 18.97 -5.90 -19.68
CA HIS A 5 19.34 -4.81 -18.78
C HIS A 5 18.78 -5.10 -17.39
N HIS A 6 19.66 -5.57 -16.50
CA HIS A 6 19.45 -5.59 -15.06
C HIS A 6 19.28 -4.15 -14.60
N LEU A 7 18.04 -3.65 -14.61
CA LEU A 7 17.70 -2.45 -13.88
C LEU A 7 18.02 -2.72 -12.41
N SER A 8 19.02 -2.02 -11.87
CA SER A 8 19.36 -2.08 -10.47
C SER A 8 18.10 -1.82 -9.64
N ALA A 9 17.82 -2.70 -8.67
CA ALA A 9 16.69 -2.65 -7.73
C ALA A 9 16.25 -1.23 -7.27
N PRO A 10 17.15 -0.27 -6.97
CA PRO A 10 16.74 1.08 -6.58
C PRO A 10 15.94 1.85 -7.65
N LEU A 11 16.24 1.67 -8.95
CA LEU A 11 15.51 2.34 -10.03
C LEU A 11 14.16 1.67 -10.33
N ALA A 12 14.03 0.36 -10.10
CA ALA A 12 12.74 -0.33 -10.13
C ALA A 12 11.83 0.18 -9.01
N ARG A 13 12.37 0.31 -7.78
CA ARG A 13 11.65 0.83 -6.59
C ARG A 13 11.17 2.27 -6.81
N ALA A 14 12.00 3.15 -7.39
CA ALA A 14 11.62 4.53 -7.69
C ALA A 14 10.53 4.67 -8.78
N ARG A 15 10.44 3.72 -9.72
CA ARG A 15 9.38 3.70 -10.75
C ARG A 15 8.08 3.10 -10.20
N LEU A 16 8.18 2.09 -9.34
CA LEU A 16 7.08 1.54 -8.52
C LEU A 16 6.38 2.64 -7.68
N VAL A 17 7.17 3.60 -7.19
CA VAL A 17 6.71 4.71 -6.35
C VAL A 17 5.89 5.76 -7.12
N ARG A 18 5.86 5.81 -8.46
CA ARG A 18 5.13 6.86 -9.21
C ARG A 18 3.74 6.44 -9.71
N ASP A 19 3.49 5.17 -9.99
CA ASP A 19 2.23 4.71 -10.56
C ASP A 19 1.28 4.12 -9.50
N GLN A 20 0.01 4.54 -9.50
CA GLN A 20 -0.99 4.04 -8.54
C GLN A 20 -1.18 2.52 -8.63
N THR A 21 -1.03 1.94 -9.83
CA THR A 21 -1.12 0.50 -10.07
C THR A 21 0.04 -0.23 -9.42
N SER A 22 1.25 0.29 -9.56
CA SER A 22 2.46 -0.29 -8.96
C SER A 22 2.41 -0.26 -7.43
N ARG A 23 1.90 0.82 -6.83
CA ARG A 23 1.71 0.90 -5.36
C ARG A 23 0.69 -0.12 -4.85
N ARG A 24 -0.40 -0.35 -5.60
CA ARG A 24 -1.40 -1.38 -5.26
C ARG A 24 -0.84 -2.79 -5.38
N LEU A 25 -0.06 -3.06 -6.43
CA LEU A 25 0.62 -4.35 -6.59
C LEU A 25 1.58 -4.61 -5.43
N ALA A 26 2.42 -3.62 -5.08
CA ALA A 26 3.32 -3.73 -3.94
C ALA A 26 2.57 -3.98 -2.61
N LEU A 27 1.42 -3.32 -2.42
CA LEU A 27 0.56 -3.56 -1.26
C LEU A 27 -0.04 -4.97 -1.28
N GLY A 28 -0.48 -5.46 -2.44
CA GLY A 28 -0.99 -6.82 -2.61
C GLY A 28 0.05 -7.89 -2.31
N ASP A 29 1.25 -7.78 -2.91
CA ASP A 29 2.39 -8.66 -2.65
C ASP A 29 2.77 -8.67 -1.17
N ALA A 30 2.83 -7.50 -0.51
CA ALA A 30 3.14 -7.42 0.91
C ALA A 30 2.08 -8.12 1.79
N LEU A 31 0.80 -8.02 1.42
CA LEU A 31 -0.28 -8.73 2.11
C LEU A 31 -0.15 -10.26 1.98
N GLU A 32 0.22 -10.75 0.80
CA GLU A 32 0.42 -12.17 0.49
C GLU A 32 1.66 -12.75 1.17
N ALA A 33 2.78 -12.00 1.16
CA ALA A 33 4.01 -12.38 1.85
C ALA A 33 3.82 -12.46 3.38
N GLY A 34 2.88 -11.67 3.93
CA GLY A 34 2.57 -11.67 5.36
C GLY A 34 3.66 -11.06 6.24
N GLU A 35 4.61 -10.36 5.63
CA GLU A 35 5.69 -9.66 6.30
C GLU A 35 5.18 -8.32 6.83
N GLY A 36 5.09 -8.19 8.16
CA GLY A 36 4.53 -7.01 8.80
C GLY A 36 5.23 -5.71 8.45
N GLU A 37 6.57 -5.72 8.42
CA GLU A 37 7.40 -4.58 8.03
C GLU A 37 7.12 -4.15 6.60
N ALA A 38 7.05 -5.09 5.65
CA ALA A 38 6.75 -4.81 4.25
C ALA A 38 5.34 -4.23 4.06
N ILE A 39 4.35 -4.70 4.83
CA ILE A 39 2.99 -4.16 4.81
C ILE A 39 2.99 -2.70 5.33
N GLY A 40 3.72 -2.43 6.42
CA GLY A 40 3.88 -1.10 6.97
C GLY A 40 4.52 -0.13 5.97
N GLU A 41 5.64 -0.51 5.35
CA GLU A 41 6.32 0.30 4.34
C GLU A 41 5.43 0.56 3.12
N ALA A 42 4.82 -0.49 2.55
CA ALA A 42 3.95 -0.35 1.38
C ALA A 42 2.74 0.53 1.68
N PHE A 43 2.16 0.41 2.88
CA PHE A 43 1.06 1.26 3.30
C PHE A 43 1.49 2.71 3.49
N ALA A 44 2.65 2.96 4.09
CA ALA A 44 3.18 4.31 4.27
C ALA A 44 3.39 5.02 2.93
N ASP A 45 3.86 4.31 1.90
CA ASP A 45 3.98 4.84 0.54
C ASP A 45 2.62 5.17 -0.08
N VAL A 46 1.63 4.30 0.11
CA VAL A 46 0.24 4.55 -0.34
C VAL A 46 -0.36 5.75 0.39
N ALA A 47 -0.13 5.87 1.70
CA ALA A 47 -0.58 6.99 2.52
C ALA A 47 0.08 8.31 2.13
N ARG A 48 1.39 8.31 1.80
CA ARG A 48 2.06 9.50 1.26
C ARG A 48 1.54 9.91 -0.11
N ALA A 49 1.17 8.94 -0.95
CA ALA A 49 0.71 9.21 -2.30
C ALA A 49 -0.75 9.67 -2.38
N LEU A 50 -1.64 9.05 -1.61
CA LEU A 50 -3.08 9.33 -1.62
C LEU A 50 -3.50 10.34 -0.55
N GLY A 51 -2.78 10.39 0.57
CA GLY A 51 -3.19 11.09 1.77
C GLY A 51 -4.15 10.27 2.63
N ILE A 52 -4.03 10.43 3.96
CA ILE A 52 -4.84 9.74 4.97
C ILE A 52 -6.34 10.03 4.76
N SER A 53 -6.72 11.28 4.45
CA SER A 53 -8.12 11.67 4.24
C SER A 53 -8.76 10.97 3.05
N ALA A 54 -8.03 10.79 1.94
CA ALA A 54 -8.54 10.07 0.77
C ALA A 54 -8.68 8.57 1.06
N ILE A 55 -7.74 7.99 1.81
CA ILE A 55 -7.84 6.58 2.26
C ILE A 55 -9.04 6.40 3.18
N SER A 56 -9.26 7.32 4.12
CA SER A 56 -10.43 7.34 5.00
C SER A 56 -11.73 7.38 4.20
N ALA A 57 -11.84 8.31 3.24
CA ALA A 57 -13.02 8.44 2.39
C ALA A 57 -13.31 7.17 1.56
N ARG A 58 -12.28 6.53 1.01
CA ARG A 58 -12.41 5.33 0.18
C ARG A 58 -12.69 4.06 0.98
N THR A 59 -12.16 3.96 2.19
CA THR A 59 -12.27 2.74 3.01
C THR A 59 -13.33 2.85 4.10
N GLY A 60 -13.85 4.04 4.37
CA GLY A 60 -14.77 4.31 5.48
C GLY A 60 -14.13 4.11 6.87
N ILE A 61 -12.80 4.01 6.94
CA ILE A 61 -12.05 3.88 8.20
C ILE A 61 -11.62 5.28 8.62
N GLY A 62 -11.95 5.68 9.85
CA GLY A 62 -11.64 7.02 10.34
C GLY A 62 -10.14 7.34 10.31
N GLU A 63 -9.80 8.59 10.01
CA GLU A 63 -8.42 9.05 9.88
C GLU A 63 -7.58 8.77 11.14
N THR A 64 -8.16 8.94 12.34
CA THR A 64 -7.50 8.62 13.61
C THR A 64 -7.06 7.17 13.68
N ALA A 65 -7.92 6.23 13.29
CA ALA A 65 -7.59 4.81 13.32
C ALA A 65 -6.46 4.49 12.33
N ILE A 66 -6.42 5.16 11.17
CA ILE A 66 -5.32 5.01 10.20
C ILE A 66 -4.02 5.57 10.78
N PHE A 67 -4.07 6.72 11.46
CA PHE A 67 -2.92 7.29 12.15
C PHE A 67 -2.41 6.38 13.27
N GLU A 68 -3.30 5.86 14.11
CA GLU A 68 -2.95 4.93 15.19
C GLU A 68 -2.32 3.64 14.65
N ALA A 69 -2.83 3.12 13.52
CA ALA A 69 -2.26 1.95 12.86
C ALA A 69 -0.81 2.17 12.39
N LEU A 70 -0.42 3.42 12.14
CA LEU A 70 0.90 3.83 11.68
C LEU A 70 1.73 4.56 12.76
N ALA A 71 1.17 4.74 13.96
CA ALA A 71 1.79 5.56 14.99
C ALA A 71 3.07 4.91 15.54
N ASP A 72 3.08 3.57 15.60
CA ASP A 72 4.23 2.78 15.98
C ASP A 72 4.81 2.07 14.75
N PRO A 73 5.95 2.53 14.20
CA PRO A 73 6.55 1.94 13.02
C PRO A 73 7.22 0.59 13.28
N ASP A 74 7.60 0.28 14.53
CA ASP A 74 8.16 -1.01 14.93
C ASP A 74 7.04 -2.05 15.13
N HIS A 75 5.86 -1.61 15.57
CA HIS A 75 4.69 -2.44 15.85
C HIS A 75 3.40 -1.87 15.24
N PRO A 76 3.31 -1.73 13.91
CA PRO A 76 2.11 -1.23 13.28
C PRO A 76 0.93 -2.20 13.48
N ASP A 77 -0.30 -1.67 13.51
CA ASP A 77 -1.49 -2.51 13.60
C ASP A 77 -1.74 -3.22 12.25
N LEU A 78 -1.06 -4.33 12.05
CA LEU A 78 -1.10 -5.11 10.82
C LEU A 78 -2.51 -5.59 10.48
N ILE A 79 -3.38 -5.82 11.48
CA ILE A 79 -4.76 -6.25 11.24
C ILE A 79 -5.54 -5.11 10.61
N LEU A 80 -5.41 -3.90 11.16
CA LEU A 80 -6.05 -2.71 10.64
C LEU A 80 -5.48 -2.32 9.27
N LEU A 81 -4.16 -2.34 9.10
CA LEU A 81 -3.51 -2.06 7.82
C LEU A 81 -3.94 -3.06 6.73
N ARG A 82 -4.01 -4.36 7.05
CA ARG A 82 -4.55 -5.39 6.15
C ARG A 82 -5.98 -5.11 5.73
N ARG A 83 -6.82 -4.67 6.67
CA ARG A 83 -8.23 -4.34 6.41
C ARG A 83 -8.36 -3.11 5.49
N ILE A 84 -7.58 -2.07 5.75
CA ILE A 84 -7.57 -0.86 4.92
C ILE A 84 -7.07 -1.20 3.52
N ALA A 85 -5.94 -1.91 3.43
CA ALA A 85 -5.34 -2.35 2.18
C ALA A 85 -6.32 -3.19 1.35
N ARG A 86 -7.01 -4.16 1.98
CA ARG A 86 -8.04 -4.94 1.30
C ARG A 86 -9.15 -4.06 0.74
N ARG A 87 -9.67 -3.09 1.52
CA ARG A 87 -10.70 -2.16 1.04
C ARG A 87 -10.22 -1.25 -0.10
N LEU A 88 -8.96 -0.85 -0.10
CA LEU A 88 -8.38 -0.06 -1.19
C LEU A 88 -8.24 -0.85 -2.48
N LEU A 89 -8.01 -2.16 -2.38
CA LEU A 89 -7.93 -3.09 -3.51
C LEU A 89 -9.32 -3.52 -4.02
N ASP A 90 -10.26 -3.79 -3.11
CA ASP A 90 -11.66 -4.15 -3.43
C ASP A 90 -12.45 -2.96 -4.00
N GLY A 91 -12.18 -1.74 -3.52
CA GLY A 91 -12.93 -0.52 -3.86
C GLY A 91 -12.73 0.03 -5.29
N GLU A 92 -12.16 -0.75 -6.21
CA GLU A 92 -12.14 -0.46 -7.66
C GLU A 92 -13.01 -1.43 -8.47
N ASP A 93 -13.64 -2.41 -7.81
CA ASP A 93 -14.88 -3.03 -8.29
C ASP A 93 -16.06 -2.17 -7.83
N GLY A 94 -16.12 -0.93 -8.31
CA GLY A 94 -17.41 -0.23 -8.30
C GLY A 94 -18.39 -1.06 -9.15
N PRO A 95 -19.65 -1.26 -8.73
CA PRO A 95 -20.65 -1.75 -9.67
C PRO A 95 -20.67 -0.81 -10.88
N SER A 96 -20.46 -1.36 -12.07
CA SER A 96 -21.03 -0.74 -13.27
C SER A 96 -22.55 -0.80 -13.11
N ALA A 97 -23.16 0.28 -12.60
CA ALA A 97 -24.54 0.72 -12.86
C ALA A 97 -24.95 1.85 -11.89
#